data_AF-A0A1M5A694-F1
#
_entry.id   AF-A0A1M5A694-F1
#
_cell.length_a   1.000
_cell.length_b   1.000
_cell.length_c   1.000
_cell.angle_alpha   90.00
_cell.angle_beta   90.00
_cell.angle_gamma   90.00
#
_symmetry.space_group_name_H-M   'P 1'
#
loop_
_entity.id
_entity.type
_entity.pdbx_description
1 polymer ?
#
loop_
_entity_poly.entity_id
_entity_poly.type
_entity_poly.pdbx_seq_one_letter_code
_entity_poly.pdbx_strand_id
1 'polypeptide(L)' 'MINELPRFFEKILNINEPWRIEKIEQDGNKVNIYVNFKRGAKFEINGKRYGAYDTVKKTWRHLNLFQYETY' A
#
# COMPACT_ATOMS: atom_id res chain seq x y z
N MET A 1 -20.44 -1.26 -0.03
CA MET A 1 -19.72 -1.53 -1.30
C MET A 1 -18.53 -0.58 -1.57
N ILE A 2 -18.36 0.56 -0.87
CA ILE A 2 -17.31 1.55 -1.22
C ILE A 2 -15.89 1.17 -0.75
N ASN A 3 -15.71 0.18 0.15
CA ASN A 3 -14.40 -0.11 0.78
C ASN A 3 -13.70 -1.40 0.31
N GLU A 4 -14.23 -2.09 -0.70
CA GLU A 4 -13.70 -3.41 -1.08
C GLU A 4 -12.44 -3.31 -1.95
N LEU A 5 -12.35 -2.30 -2.82
CA LEU A 5 -11.22 -2.16 -3.76
C LEU A 5 -9.87 -1.91 -3.06
N PRO A 6 -9.75 -0.99 -2.08
CA PRO A 6 -8.49 -0.82 -1.35
C PRO A 6 -8.09 -2.10 -0.61
N ARG A 7 -9.04 -2.76 0.07
CA ARG A 7 -8.76 -4.01 0.80
C ARG A 7 -8.31 -5.16 -0.10
N PHE A 8 -8.87 -5.25 -1.30
CA PHE A 8 -8.47 -6.24 -2.30
C PHE A 8 -7.00 -6.05 -2.69
N PHE A 9 -6.60 -4.82 -3.02
CA PHE A 9 -5.21 -4.52 -3.37
C PHE A 9 -4.26 -4.61 -2.17
N GLU A 10 -4.70 -4.27 -0.97
CA GLU A 10 -3.91 -4.47 0.25
C GLU A 10 -3.53 -5.94 0.41
N LYS A 11 -4.48 -6.86 0.19
CA LYS A 11 -4.21 -8.31 0.23
C LYS A 11 -3.26 -8.77 -0.87
N ILE A 12 -3.50 -8.36 -2.12
CA ILE A 12 -2.69 -8.81 -3.28
C ILE A 12 -1.26 -8.27 -3.22
N LEU A 13 -1.08 -7.04 -2.75
CA LEU A 13 0.23 -6.40 -2.63
C LEU A 13 0.89 -6.63 -1.27
N ASN A 14 0.28 -7.46 -0.41
CA ASN A 14 0.74 -7.77 0.95
C ASN A 14 1.00 -6.52 1.81
N ILE A 15 0.13 -5.52 1.69
CA ILE A 15 0.15 -4.30 2.49
C ILE A 15 -0.64 -4.56 3.77
N ASN A 16 0.05 -4.53 4.90
CA ASN A 16 -0.52 -4.83 6.22
C ASN A 16 -0.36 -3.62 7.16
N GLU A 17 -1.12 -3.62 8.26
CA GLU A 17 -0.99 -2.59 9.31
C GLU A 17 0.48 -2.45 9.75
N PRO A 18 1.01 -1.21 9.89
CA PRO A 18 0.32 0.08 9.89
C PRO A 18 0.14 0.74 8.53
N TRP A 19 0.58 0.09 7.45
CA TRP A 19 0.39 0.57 6.08
C TRP A 19 -1.05 0.34 5.61
N ARG A 20 -1.52 1.21 4.72
CA ARG A 20 -2.82 1.15 4.08
C ARG A 20 -2.79 1.83 2.73
N ILE A 21 -3.71 1.46 1.86
CA ILE A 21 -3.93 2.18 0.60
C ILE A 21 -4.78 3.43 0.91
N GLU A 22 -4.22 4.60 0.63
CA GLU A 22 -4.90 5.89 0.81
C GLU A 22 -5.76 6.24 -0.40
N LYS A 23 -5.25 5.95 -1.60
CA LYS A 23 -5.93 6.28 -2.86
C LYS A 23 -5.50 5.33 -3.97
N ILE A 24 -6.41 5.08 -4.90
CA ILE A 24 -6.13 4.42 -6.17
C ILE A 24 -6.61 5.35 -7.29
N GLU A 25 -5.76 5.59 -8.28
CA GLU A 25 -6.08 6.38 -9.46
C GLU A 25 -5.74 5.59 -10.72
N GLN A 26 -6.57 5.73 -11.75
CA GLN A 26 -6.28 5.21 -13.07
C GLN A 26 -6.05 6.38 -14.03
N ASP A 27 -4.96 6.31 -14.78
CA ASP A 27 -4.61 7.24 -15.85
C ASP A 27 -4.26 6.43 -17.11
N GLY A 28 -5.21 6.38 -18.05
CA GLY A 28 -5.15 5.48 -19.19
C GLY A 28 -4.96 4.01 -18.78
N ASN A 29 -3.83 3.43 -19.21
CA ASN A 29 -3.44 2.04 -18.90
C ASN A 29 -2.59 1.92 -17.62
N LYS A 30 -2.38 3.03 -16.89
CA LYS A 30 -1.58 3.05 -15.67
C LYS A 30 -2.50 3.12 -14.46
N VAL A 31 -2.26 2.23 -13.49
CA VAL A 31 -2.89 2.31 -12.17
C VAL A 31 -1.86 2.81 -11.17
N ASN A 32 -2.14 3.94 -10.53
CA ASN A 32 -1.32 4.50 -9.45
C ASN A 32 -1.98 4.15 -8.11
N ILE A 33 -1.24 3.46 -7.24
CA ILE A 33 -1.68 3.08 -5.90
C ILE A 33 -0.85 3.88 -4.89
N TYR A 34 -1.53 4.70 -4.09
CA TYR A 34 -0.90 5.53 -3.08
C TYR A 34 -0.97 4.81 -1.73
N VAL A 35 0.19 4.44 -1.19
CA VAL A 35 0.32 3.76 0.09
C VAL A 35 0.77 4.76 1.15
N ASN A 36 0.12 4.73 2.30
CA ASN A 36 0.44 5.57 3.44
C ASN A 36 0.30 4.76 4.74
N PHE A 37 0.66 5.32 5.88
CA PHE A 37 0.52 4.68 7.17
C PHE A 37 -0.36 5.48 8.11
N LYS A 38 -0.94 4.83 9.12
CA LYS A 38 -1.77 5.51 10.12
C LYS A 38 -0.93 6.57 10.88
N ARG A 39 -1.45 7.78 11.04
CA ARG A 39 -0.75 8.83 11.81
C ARG A 39 -0.42 8.32 13.22
N GLY A 40 0.82 8.51 13.65
CA GLY A 40 1.32 8.01 14.93
C GLY A 40 1.61 6.51 14.95
N ALA A 41 1.63 5.85 13.78
CA ALA A 41 2.06 4.46 13.68
C ALA A 41 3.46 4.27 14.25
N LYS A 42 3.64 3.12 14.87
CA LYS A 42 4.95 2.64 15.30
C LYS A 42 5.30 1.38 14.51
N PHE A 43 6.54 1.31 14.07
CA PHE A 43 7.10 0.21 13.31
C PHE A 43 8.03 -0.58 14.22
N GLU A 44 7.89 -1.90 14.20
CA GLU A 44 8.74 -2.78 14.99
C GLU A 44 10.00 -3.12 14.22
N ILE A 45 11.15 -2.84 14.85
CA ILE A 45 12.47 -3.20 14.35
C ILE A 45 13.23 -3.80 15.52
N ASN A 46 13.63 -5.07 15.41
CA ASN A 46 14.37 -5.81 16.44
C ASN A 46 13.72 -5.73 17.84
N GLY A 47 12.39 -5.90 17.92
CA GLY A 47 11.64 -5.91 19.18
C GLY A 47 11.43 -4.52 19.82
N LYS A 48 11.89 -3.45 19.19
CA LYS A 48 11.64 -2.06 19.63
C LYS A 48 10.73 -1.35 18.63
N ARG A 49 9.86 -0.48 19.14
CA ARG A 49 8.87 0.27 18.36
C ARG A 49 9.34 1.69 18.12
N TYR A 50 9.46 2.08 16.86
CA TYR A 50 9.91 3.41 16.44
C TYR A 50 8.82 4.14 15.65
N GLY A 51 8.76 5.46 15.76
CA GLY A 51 7.95 6.26 14.84
C GLY A 51 8.59 6.35 13.46
N ALA A 52 7.80 6.65 12.44
CA ALA A 52 8.35 7.05 11.15
C ALA A 52 9.05 8.41 11.29
N TYR A 53 10.35 8.46 11.00
CA TYR A 53 11.13 9.70 11.00
C TYR A 53 11.04 10.43 9.66
N ASP A 54 11.02 9.68 8.56
CA ASP A 54 11.00 10.21 7.20
C ASP A 54 9.67 9.87 6.51
N THR A 55 9.06 10.88 5.87
CA THR A 55 7.81 10.77 5.09
C THR A 55 8.02 11.17 3.63
N VAL A 56 9.25 11.11 3.13
CA VAL A 56 9.55 11.32 1.72
C VAL A 56 8.77 10.35 0.85
N LYS A 57 7.99 10.90 -0.08
CA LYS A 57 7.27 10.13 -1.08
C LYS A 57 8.27 9.49 -2.03
N LYS A 58 8.16 8.18 -2.22
CA LYS A 58 8.94 7.43 -3.20
C LYS A 58 8.00 6.79 -4.22
N THR A 59 8.42 6.75 -5.48
CA THR A 59 7.65 6.15 -6.58
C THR A 59 8.36 4.91 -7.09
N TRP A 60 7.65 3.79 -7.08
CA TRP A 60 8.16 2.48 -7.45
C TRP A 60 7.26 1.92 -8.55
N ARG A 61 7.83 1.35 -9.61
CA ARG A 61 7.07 0.68 -10.66
C ARG A 61 6.95 -0.80 -10.31
N HIS A 62 5.74 -1.26 -9.97
CA HIS A 62 5.45 -2.69 -9.91
C HIS A 62 5.43 -3.25 -11.34
N LEU A 63 6.01 -4.44 -11.55
CA LEU A 63 6.29 -4.96 -12.90
C LEU A 63 5.00 -5.15 -13.71
N ASN A 64 4.00 -5.83 -13.14
CA ASN A 64 2.63 -5.97 -13.63
C ASN A 64 1.68 -6.24 -12.45
N LEU A 65 0.44 -5.77 -12.51
CA LEU A 65 -0.54 -5.88 -11.40
C LEU A 65 -1.17 -7.27 -11.29
N PHE A 66 -1.19 -8.03 -12.39
CA PHE A 66 -1.81 -9.34 -12.49
C PHE A 66 -0.75 -10.39 -12.80
N GLN A 67 -0.15 -10.93 -11.74
CA GLN A 67 0.81 -12.04 -11.81
C GLN A 67 0.17 -13.40 -11.47
N TYR A 68 -1.11 -13.41 -11.07
CA TYR A 68 -1.84 -14.59 -10.63
C TYR A 68 -2.81 -15.05 -11.71
N GLU A 69 -3.01 -16.37 -11.82
CA GLU A 69 -4.04 -16.96 -12.68
C GLU A 69 -5.44 -16.51 -12.21
N THR A 70 -6.27 -16.14 -13.18
CA THR A 70 -7.67 -15.77 -12.97
C THR A 70 -8.56 -16.86 -13.58
N TYR A 71 -9.54 -17.36 -12.82
CA TYR A 71 -10.58 -18.27 -13.30
C TYR A 71 -11.88 -17.51 -13.60
#